data_AF-A0A2P6SL65-F1
#
_entry.id   AF-A0A2P6SL65-F1
#
_cell.length_a   1.000
_cell.length_b   1.000
_cell.length_c   1.000
_cell.angle_alpha   90.00
_cell.angle_beta   90.00
_cell.angle_gamma   90.00
#
_symmetry.space_group_name_H-M   'P 1'
#
loop_
_entity.id
_entity.type
_entity.pdbx_description
1 polymer ?
#
loop_
_entity_poly.entity_id
_entity_poly.type
_entity_poly.pdbx_seq_one_letter_code
_entity_poly.pdbx_strand_id
1 'polypeptide(L)'
;MSKQPKQTYRVCFCFRRRFRLAVSEAPPEIKTLFDQHSENGVMTLDHFHRFLTEVQKEDLTKEETQVLLDQSLNDFKHLNIFHRKILNLEAFFKFLFSDNNPLSTTIRY
;
A
#
# COMPACT_ATOMS: atom_id res chain seq x y z
N MET A 1 62.29 25.51 -4.19
CA MET A 1 61.24 24.53 -4.54
C MET A 1 60.11 24.66 -3.55
N SER A 2 59.09 25.45 -3.88
CA SER A 2 57.90 25.69 -3.06
C SER A 2 56.95 24.49 -3.12
N LYS A 3 56.61 23.90 -1.98
CA LYS A 3 55.66 22.78 -1.90
C LYS A 3 54.24 23.30 -2.10
N GLN A 4 53.51 22.78 -3.08
CA GLN A 4 52.09 23.09 -3.27
C GLN A 4 51.25 22.47 -2.14
N PRO A 5 50.23 23.18 -1.61
CA PRO A 5 49.32 22.63 -0.62
C PRO A 5 48.41 21.58 -1.27
N LYS A 6 48.28 20.40 -0.63
CA LYS A 6 47.34 19.35 -1.05
C LYS A 6 45.92 19.84 -0.81
N GLN A 7 45.14 20.02 -1.87
CA GLN A 7 43.70 20.24 -1.75
C GLN A 7 42.99 18.92 -1.47
N THR A 8 42.26 18.87 -0.36
CA THR A 8 41.39 17.74 -0.02
C THR A 8 39.94 18.19 -0.20
N TYR A 9 39.25 17.65 -1.19
CA TYR A 9 37.80 17.83 -1.33
C TYR A 9 37.08 16.75 -0.52
N ARG A 10 36.25 17.16 0.43
CA ARG A 10 35.24 16.29 1.04
C ARG A 10 33.92 16.50 0.31
N VAL A 11 33.52 15.52 -0.49
CA VAL A 11 32.20 15.48 -1.11
C VAL A 11 31.36 14.40 -0.45
N CYS A 12 30.10 14.75 -0.24
CA CYS A 12 28.95 13.92 0.11
C CYS A 12 28.61 13.84 1.61
N PHE A 13 27.75 14.78 2.03
CA PHE A 13 26.95 14.67 3.24
C PHE A 13 25.97 13.49 3.09
N CYS A 14 26.16 12.49 3.94
CA CYS A 14 25.37 11.26 4.03
C CYS A 14 23.92 11.50 4.49
N PHE A 15 23.06 12.02 3.61
CA PHE A 15 21.62 11.75 3.66
C PHE A 15 21.11 11.41 2.25
N ARG A 16 20.58 10.19 2.15
CA ARG A 16 20.15 9.54 0.91
C ARG A 16 19.09 10.39 0.20
N ARG A 17 19.36 10.69 -1.06
CA ARG A 17 18.43 10.96 -2.18
C ARG A 17 16.95 10.82 -1.80
N ARG A 18 16.24 11.95 -1.62
CA ARG A 18 14.77 11.97 -1.70
C ARG A 18 14.36 12.17 -3.15
N PHE A 19 14.34 11.08 -3.91
CA PHE A 19 13.36 11.01 -4.97
C PHE A 19 12.05 10.71 -4.26
N ARG A 20 11.20 11.74 -4.07
CA ARG A 20 9.77 11.49 -4.25
C ARG A 20 9.66 11.20 -5.75
N LEU A 21 9.98 9.97 -6.13
CA LEU A 21 9.30 9.40 -7.27
C LEU A 21 7.83 9.63 -6.91
N ALA A 22 7.08 10.32 -7.77
CA ALA A 22 5.63 10.24 -7.68
C ALA A 22 5.31 8.75 -7.88
N VAL A 23 5.42 7.97 -6.80
CA VAL A 23 4.96 6.60 -6.72
C VAL A 23 3.47 6.79 -6.78
N SER A 24 2.95 6.81 -8.01
CA SER A 24 1.56 6.56 -8.35
C SER A 24 0.65 6.86 -7.17
N GLU A 25 0.36 8.14 -6.88
CA GLU A 25 -0.77 8.41 -6.00
C GLU A 25 -1.92 7.61 -6.60
N ALA A 26 -2.47 6.66 -5.82
CA ALA A 26 -3.62 5.90 -6.24
C ALA A 26 -4.62 6.89 -6.87
N PRO A 27 -5.20 6.58 -8.05
CA PRO A 27 -6.15 7.46 -8.72
C PRO A 27 -7.10 8.09 -7.70
N PRO A 28 -7.42 9.40 -7.82
CA PRO A 28 -8.20 10.13 -6.82
C PRO A 28 -9.48 9.40 -6.39
N GLU A 29 -10.08 8.65 -7.31
CA GLU A 29 -11.24 7.80 -7.10
C GLU A 29 -10.97 6.67 -6.10
N ILE A 30 -9.85 5.97 -6.25
CA ILE A 30 -9.45 4.88 -5.35
C ILE A 30 -9.09 5.42 -3.97
N LYS A 31 -8.44 6.59 -3.92
CA LYS A 31 -8.15 7.27 -2.65
C LYS A 31 -9.44 7.67 -1.93
N THR A 32 -10.38 8.28 -2.64
CA THR A 32 -11.68 8.68 -2.07
C THR A 32 -12.44 7.46 -1.54
N LEU A 33 -12.42 6.37 -2.29
CA LEU A 33 -13.06 5.12 -1.90
C LEU A 33 -12.37 4.50 -0.66
N PHE A 34 -11.05 4.52 -0.59
CA PHE A 34 -10.33 4.12 0.62
C PHE A 34 -10.69 4.99 1.82
N ASP A 35 -10.75 6.32 1.65
CA ASP A 35 -11.08 7.26 2.72
C ASP A 35 -12.51 7.07 3.25
N GLN A 36 -13.47 6.67 2.39
CA GLN A 36 -14.84 6.32 2.79
C GLN A 36 -14.92 5.04 3.62
N HIS A 37 -13.98 4.13 3.43
CA HIS A 37 -13.91 2.83 4.10
C HIS A 37 -12.67 2.71 4.99
N SER A 38 -12.15 3.81 5.54
CA SER A 38 -11.03 3.76 6.47
C SER A 38 -11.19 4.80 7.58
N GLU A 39 -10.48 4.57 8.67
CA GLU A 39 -10.40 5.51 9.78
C GLU A 39 -8.93 5.75 10.10
N ASN A 40 -8.52 7.02 10.24
CA ASN A 40 -7.13 7.41 10.50
C ASN A 40 -6.11 6.83 9.49
N GLY A 41 -6.52 6.68 8.22
CA GLY A 41 -5.67 6.12 7.15
C GLY A 41 -5.48 4.60 7.23
N VAL A 42 -6.34 3.93 7.99
CA VAL A 42 -6.29 2.50 8.29
C VAL A 42 -7.65 1.86 8.00
N MET A 43 -7.63 0.81 7.20
CA MET A 43 -8.78 -0.03 6.92
C MET A 43 -8.64 -1.33 7.71
N THR A 44 -9.56 -1.54 8.65
CA THR A 44 -9.64 -2.73 9.50
C THR A 44 -10.40 -3.85 8.79
N LEU A 45 -10.48 -5.03 9.41
CA LEU A 45 -11.28 -6.14 8.89
C LEU A 45 -12.75 -5.75 8.64
N ASP A 46 -13.39 -5.04 9.58
CA ASP A 46 -14.80 -4.65 9.43
C ASP A 46 -14.98 -3.63 8.30
N HIS A 47 -14.05 -2.70 8.15
CA HIS A 47 -14.08 -1.73 7.05
C HIS A 47 -13.88 -2.40 5.69
N PHE A 48 -12.97 -3.38 5.62
CA PHE A 48 -12.70 -4.16 4.42
C PHE A 48 -13.91 -5.05 4.06
N HIS A 49 -14.52 -5.70 5.04
CA HIS A 49 -15.77 -6.47 4.86
C HIS A 49 -16.89 -5.59 4.30
N ARG A 50 -17.07 -4.39 4.86
CA ARG A 50 -18.04 -3.41 4.33
C ARG A 50 -17.75 -3.03 2.89
N PHE A 51 -16.48 -2.77 2.55
CA PHE A 51 -16.08 -2.47 1.17
C PHE A 51 -16.42 -3.61 0.20
N LEU A 52 -16.11 -4.87 0.54
CA LEU A 52 -16.43 -6.02 -0.30
C LEU A 52 -17.95 -6.18 -0.48
N THR A 53 -18.71 -5.97 0.58
CA THR A 53 -20.17 -6.11 0.55
C THR A 53 -20.84 -4.97 -0.24
N GLU A 54 -20.45 -3.72 -0.01
CA GLU A 54 -21.13 -2.54 -0.57
C GLU A 54 -20.67 -2.22 -2.00
N VAL A 55 -19.36 -2.32 -2.27
CA VAL A 55 -18.78 -1.92 -3.55
C VAL A 55 -18.67 -3.10 -4.49
N GLN A 56 -18.16 -4.23 -4.00
CA GLN A 56 -17.95 -5.43 -4.82
C GLN A 56 -19.21 -6.31 -4.89
N LYS A 57 -20.22 -6.05 -4.04
CA LYS A 57 -21.47 -6.83 -3.94
C LYS A 57 -21.24 -8.30 -3.65
N GLU A 58 -20.19 -8.61 -2.90
CA GLU A 58 -19.92 -9.98 -2.49
C GLU A 58 -20.57 -10.29 -1.15
N ASP A 59 -21.26 -11.43 -1.09
CA ASP A 59 -21.85 -11.95 0.14
C ASP A 59 -20.82 -12.86 0.84
N LEU A 60 -19.68 -12.27 1.22
CA LEU A 60 -18.62 -12.97 1.93
C LEU A 60 -18.91 -12.96 3.43
N THR A 61 -18.65 -14.09 4.08
CA THR A 61 -18.61 -14.17 5.54
C THR A 61 -17.43 -13.38 6.10
N LYS A 62 -17.49 -13.03 7.39
CA LYS A 62 -16.38 -12.33 8.05
C LYS A 62 -15.11 -13.18 8.07
N GLU A 63 -15.26 -14.49 8.19
CA GLU A 63 -14.19 -15.47 8.17
C GLU A 63 -13.50 -15.51 6.80
N GLU A 64 -14.25 -15.57 5.70
CA GLU A 64 -13.70 -15.52 4.34
C GLU A 64 -12.98 -14.20 4.09
N THR A 65 -13.56 -13.09 4.54
CA THR A 65 -12.93 -11.78 4.44
C THR A 65 -11.63 -11.70 5.22
N GLN A 66 -11.56 -12.35 6.39
CA GLN A 66 -10.34 -12.42 7.16
C GLN A 66 -9.26 -13.22 6.44
N VAL A 67 -9.62 -14.31 5.76
CA VAL A 67 -8.68 -15.10 4.94
C VAL A 67 -8.16 -14.27 3.76
N LEU A 68 -9.02 -13.56 3.05
CA LEU A 68 -8.61 -12.67 1.94
C LEU A 68 -7.69 -11.55 2.42
N LEU A 69 -8.02 -10.94 3.57
CA LEU A 69 -7.20 -9.93 4.20
C LEU A 69 -5.83 -10.50 4.56
N ASP A 70 -5.78 -11.68 5.18
CA ASP A 70 -4.53 -12.34 5.55
C ASP A 70 -3.70 -12.72 4.30
N GLN A 71 -4.32 -13.16 3.21
CA GLN A 71 -3.66 -13.44 1.93
C GLN A 71 -3.06 -12.16 1.32
N SER A 72 -3.86 -11.10 1.22
CA SER A 72 -3.43 -9.79 0.73
C SER A 72 -2.23 -9.26 1.55
N LEU A 73 -2.31 -9.32 2.89
CA LEU A 73 -1.22 -8.91 3.77
C LEU A 73 0.00 -9.82 3.68
N ASN A 74 -0.19 -11.12 3.42
CA ASN A 74 0.90 -12.07 3.24
C ASN A 74 1.74 -11.74 2.01
N ASP A 75 1.11 -11.28 0.92
CA ASP A 75 1.81 -10.83 -0.29
C ASP A 75 2.66 -9.59 -0.01
N PHE A 76 2.34 -8.83 1.04
CA PHE A 76 3.08 -7.64 1.49
C PHE A 76 4.02 -7.90 2.69
N LYS A 77 4.31 -9.17 3.03
CA LYS A 77 5.16 -9.58 4.19
C LYS A 77 6.51 -8.87 4.32
N HIS A 78 7.07 -8.40 3.22
CA HIS A 78 8.30 -7.60 3.21
C HIS A 78 8.15 -6.23 3.91
N LEU A 79 6.93 -5.82 4.27
CA LEU A 79 6.66 -4.54 4.92
C LEU A 79 6.57 -4.60 6.45
N ASN A 80 6.69 -5.77 7.12
CA ASN A 80 6.83 -5.94 8.59
C ASN A 80 5.85 -5.16 9.53
N ILE A 81 4.81 -4.50 9.01
CA ILE A 81 3.91 -3.61 9.77
C ILE A 81 2.61 -4.35 10.21
N PHE A 82 2.39 -5.59 9.77
CA PHE A 82 1.04 -6.18 9.72
C PHE A 82 0.66 -7.13 10.87
N HIS A 83 1.29 -7.02 12.04
CA HIS A 83 0.79 -7.75 13.22
C HIS A 83 -0.66 -7.42 13.60
N ARG A 84 -1.24 -6.33 13.07
CA ARG A 84 -2.59 -5.87 13.39
C ARG A 84 -3.68 -6.15 12.34
N LYS A 85 -3.43 -6.95 11.29
CA LYS A 85 -4.43 -7.23 10.22
C LYS A 85 -5.13 -5.94 9.70
N ILE A 86 -4.33 -4.98 9.27
CA ILE A 86 -4.77 -3.64 8.86
C ILE A 86 -4.23 -3.34 7.46
N LEU A 87 -5.06 -2.79 6.58
CA LEU A 87 -4.66 -2.28 5.27
C LEU A 87 -4.44 -0.76 5.32
N ASN A 88 -3.33 -0.31 4.74
CA ASN A 88 -3.13 1.10 4.40
C ASN A 88 -3.51 1.31 2.92
N LEU A 89 -3.49 2.57 2.44
CA LEU A 89 -3.85 2.90 1.06
C LEU A 89 -3.02 2.14 0.02
N GLU A 90 -1.72 1.93 0.28
CA GLU A 90 -0.84 1.19 -0.64
C GLU A 90 -1.22 -0.28 -0.72
N ALA A 91 -1.46 -0.94 0.41
CA ALA A 91 -1.89 -2.33 0.48
C ALA A 91 -3.28 -2.51 -0.13
N PHE A 92 -4.20 -1.58 0.12
CA PHE A 92 -5.53 -1.57 -0.50
C PHE A 92 -5.44 -1.41 -2.03
N PHE A 93 -4.65 -0.44 -2.51
CA PHE A 93 -4.45 -0.25 -3.94
C PHE A 93 -3.88 -1.51 -4.60
N LYS A 94 -2.86 -2.13 -4.00
CA LYS A 94 -2.30 -3.38 -4.52
C LYS A 94 -3.29 -4.55 -4.45
N PHE A 95 -4.13 -4.63 -3.40
CA PHE A 95 -5.19 -5.64 -3.30
C PHE A 95 -6.14 -5.57 -4.50
N LEU A 96 -6.58 -4.38 -4.91
CA LEU A 96 -7.50 -4.21 -6.04
C LEU A 96 -6.98 -4.83 -7.34
N PHE A 97 -5.66 -4.88 -7.52
CA PHE A 97 -4.98 -5.46 -8.68
C PHE A 97 -4.36 -6.84 -8.41
N SER A 98 -4.55 -7.39 -7.22
CA SER A 98 -4.05 -8.73 -6.87
C SER A 98 -4.95 -9.81 -7.44
N ASP A 99 -4.39 -10.99 -7.69
CA ASP A 99 -5.17 -12.17 -8.10
C ASP A 99 -6.13 -12.65 -7.00
N ASN A 100 -5.91 -12.20 -5.76
CA ASN A 100 -6.78 -12.47 -4.62
C ASN A 100 -8.04 -11.59 -4.62
N ASN A 101 -8.13 -10.58 -5.50
CA ASN A 101 -9.36 -9.83 -5.69
C ASN A 101 -10.30 -10.65 -6.59
N PRO A 102 -11.43 -11.15 -6.07
CA PRO A 102 -12.36 -11.98 -6.82
C PRO A 102 -12.92 -11.29 -8.09
N LEU A 103 -12.90 -9.95 -8.14
CA LEU A 103 -13.28 -9.17 -9.31
C LEU A 103 -12.16 -8.91 -10.34
N SER A 104 -10.93 -9.40 -10.12
CA SER A 104 -9.78 -9.17 -11.01
C SER A 104 -10.02 -9.62 -12.48
N THR A 105 -11.02 -10.47 -12.71
CA THR A 105 -11.33 -11.00 -14.05
C THR A 105 -12.05 -9.99 -14.97
N THR A 106 -12.59 -8.87 -14.46
CA THR A 106 -13.48 -7.99 -15.25
C THR A 106 -12.87 -6.65 -15.69
N ILE A 107 -11.81 -6.14 -15.04
CA ILE A 107 -11.17 -4.88 -15.47
C ILE A 107 -9.87 -5.18 -16.21
N ARG A 108 -9.99 -5.44 -17.51
CA ARG A 108 -8.87 -5.34 -18.46
C ARG A 108 -8.87 -3.93 -19.03
N TYR A 109 -7.79 -3.19 -18.80
CA TYR A 109 -7.46 -1.96 -19.53
C TYR A 109 -7.13 -2.28 -20.99
#